data_AF-A0A9W5TDJ1-F1
#
_entry.id   AF-A0A9W5TDJ1-F1
#
_cell.length_a   1.000
_cell.length_b   1.000
_cell.length_c   1.000
_cell.angle_alpha   90.00
_cell.angle_beta   90.00
_cell.angle_gamma   90.00
#
_symmetry.space_group_name_H-M   'P 1'
#
loop_
_entity.id
_entity.type
_entity.pdbx_description
1 polymer ?
#
loop_
_entity_poly.entity_id
_entity_poly.type
_entity_poly.pdbx_seq_one_letter_code
_entity_poly.pdbx_strand_id
1 'polypeptide(L)'
;MEANGTEMVILDDELKKLQGMTDCQMADESAETGENDEVDRRSIYVGNVDYSTKPHDLQEFFKASGQINRITIMVDKWTGKPKGYAYIEFANEDAVNNAVMLNDCLFKDRIIKVIPKRKNIPGYNRKRAHPIRGRGRGFRPMRLARASYATASDADIDENVPDQGEFLAGNKRTRNTKTDFWSRVDAGEINIQSALDAWRNNSNITPQSVVDTTIPNYAISTTNLSDYSYKTTVFGDVYYSPRFNDNKYTYRFVILTKGVRNEAYRILKSCGRHFLTEMQIIHQLGIDLSPGWEHFMVFRNKLEELILRRPLDGIGLLRQLQFEEFLYRKVAPVAEKTAFFVVNNHARTGSKAVVMGLAGKPEQFVKDVEETKARGISLIRRFTGGGTVIVDECSLNTSFIASTWFAKDVAPTDICRWSYEKVFLKSGIFNDRFVFVEGDYVVKKQNHTGDSTANRNDDGTEGEYSYHKVAGNSQAFNAKAFVHHTVFPWNISPLISQILLQPSKAPDYRRGRHHTDFMRSVTEALDPDQGISSITEFEEKLCGKVGTTFGSMLDRVVHISVSKSETQNDICDALDSHKICLSEEFIEQAIATLPSPATKEY
;
A
#
# COMPACT_ATOMS: atom_id res chain seq x y z
N MET A 1 17.75 -83.81 -46.10
CA MET A 1 18.46 -83.22 -44.94
C MET A 1 18.80 -81.80 -45.33
N GLU A 2 17.93 -80.83 -45.07
CA GLU A 2 18.12 -79.44 -45.52
C GLU A 2 17.16 -78.54 -44.74
N ALA A 3 17.67 -77.84 -43.71
CA ALA A 3 17.02 -76.76 -42.96
C ALA A 3 17.97 -76.28 -41.84
N ASN A 4 19.05 -75.58 -42.19
CA ASN A 4 19.94 -74.96 -41.19
C ASN A 4 20.80 -73.80 -41.78
N GLY A 5 20.27 -73.11 -42.80
CA GLY A 5 20.97 -72.01 -43.50
C GLY A 5 20.33 -70.62 -43.33
N THR A 6 19.04 -70.56 -42.98
CA THR A 6 18.24 -69.32 -43.05
C THR A 6 18.25 -68.50 -41.75
N GLU A 7 18.62 -69.09 -40.62
CA GLU A 7 18.39 -68.50 -39.29
C GLU A 7 19.57 -67.64 -38.80
N MET A 8 20.82 -67.95 -39.17
CA MET A 8 21.98 -67.11 -38.82
C MET A 8 22.05 -65.81 -39.63
N VAL A 9 21.54 -65.78 -40.87
CA VAL A 9 21.64 -64.58 -41.74
C VAL A 9 20.79 -63.43 -41.21
N ILE A 10 19.69 -63.73 -40.49
CA ILE A 10 18.78 -62.72 -39.93
C ILE A 10 19.42 -62.02 -38.73
N LEU A 11 20.12 -62.77 -37.86
CA LEU A 11 20.67 -62.25 -36.61
C LEU A 11 21.84 -61.28 -36.81
N ASP A 12 22.76 -61.54 -37.75
CA ASP A 12 23.86 -60.61 -38.06
C ASP A 12 23.35 -59.29 -38.67
N ASP A 13 22.26 -59.35 -39.42
CA ASP A 13 21.65 -58.21 -40.10
C ASP A 13 20.77 -57.37 -39.16
N GLU A 14 20.29 -57.94 -38.05
CA GLU A 14 19.71 -57.20 -36.92
C GLU A 14 20.79 -56.60 -36.01
N LEU A 15 21.88 -57.34 -35.73
CA LEU A 15 22.96 -56.87 -34.86
C LEU A 15 23.69 -55.64 -35.46
N LYS A 16 23.93 -55.64 -36.78
CA LYS A 16 24.49 -54.47 -37.48
C LYS A 16 23.54 -53.28 -37.54
N LYS A 17 22.22 -53.50 -37.63
CA LYS A 17 21.23 -52.41 -37.54
C LYS A 17 21.22 -51.79 -36.14
N LEU A 18 21.28 -52.61 -35.09
CA LEU A 18 21.34 -52.12 -33.71
C LEU A 18 22.61 -51.32 -33.40
N GLN A 19 23.79 -51.76 -33.86
CA GLN A 19 25.04 -51.02 -33.67
C GLN A 19 25.14 -49.77 -34.57
N GLY A 20 24.58 -49.81 -35.78
CA GLY A 20 24.54 -48.65 -36.67
C GLY A 20 23.63 -47.50 -36.18
N MET A 21 22.67 -47.79 -35.29
CA MET A 21 21.77 -46.77 -34.74
C MET A 21 22.38 -46.00 -33.56
N THR A 22 23.30 -46.59 -32.78
CA THR A 22 23.87 -45.92 -31.59
C THR A 22 24.93 -44.86 -31.92
N ASP A 23 25.72 -45.03 -32.98
CA ASP A 23 26.83 -44.10 -33.29
C ASP A 23 26.36 -42.85 -34.06
N CYS A 24 25.15 -42.86 -34.65
CA CYS A 24 24.57 -41.67 -35.30
C CYS A 24 23.82 -40.77 -34.31
N GLN A 25 23.19 -41.33 -33.27
CA GLN A 25 22.37 -40.55 -32.32
C GLN A 25 23.20 -39.61 -31.43
N MET A 26 24.45 -39.96 -31.14
CA MET A 26 25.38 -39.13 -30.35
C MET A 26 25.81 -37.82 -31.05
N ALA A 27 25.51 -37.65 -32.34
CA ALA A 27 25.73 -36.41 -33.08
C ALA A 27 24.49 -35.49 -33.04
N ASP A 28 23.31 -36.02 -33.43
CA ASP A 28 22.08 -35.20 -33.57
C ASP A 28 21.48 -34.73 -32.23
N GLU A 29 21.59 -35.50 -31.14
CA GLU A 29 21.10 -35.04 -29.82
C GLU A 29 21.79 -33.75 -29.34
N SER A 30 23.00 -33.47 -29.83
CA SER A 30 23.72 -32.21 -29.54
C SER A 30 23.16 -30.98 -30.27
N ALA A 31 22.40 -31.18 -31.34
CA ALA A 31 21.71 -30.12 -32.07
C ALA A 31 20.27 -29.91 -31.55
N GLU A 32 19.48 -30.98 -31.42
CA GLU A 32 18.09 -30.87 -30.92
C GLU A 32 18.01 -30.27 -29.51
N THR A 33 18.98 -30.55 -28.64
CA THR A 33 19.04 -29.93 -27.31
C THR A 33 19.32 -28.43 -27.36
N GLY A 34 20.06 -27.95 -28.37
CA GLY A 34 20.35 -26.53 -28.58
C GLY A 34 19.14 -25.73 -29.05
N GLU A 35 18.39 -26.24 -30.03
CA GLU A 35 17.18 -25.55 -30.52
C GLU A 35 16.08 -25.52 -29.47
N ASN A 36 15.82 -26.64 -28.77
CA ASN A 36 14.85 -26.69 -27.69
C ASN A 36 15.24 -25.77 -26.52
N ASP A 37 16.54 -25.62 -26.22
CA ASP A 37 17.06 -24.68 -25.24
C ASP A 37 16.77 -23.21 -25.61
N GLU A 38 16.91 -22.84 -26.88
CA GLU A 38 16.67 -21.48 -27.36
C GLU A 38 15.17 -21.16 -27.43
N VAL A 39 14.35 -22.12 -27.86
CA VAL A 39 12.89 -22.03 -27.81
C VAL A 39 12.40 -21.92 -26.36
N ASP A 40 13.03 -22.63 -25.41
CA ASP A 40 12.70 -22.52 -23.98
C ASP A 40 13.07 -21.13 -23.41
N ARG A 41 14.23 -20.57 -23.77
CA ARG A 41 14.60 -19.19 -23.38
C ARG A 41 13.63 -18.15 -23.91
N ARG A 42 13.18 -18.30 -25.16
CA ARG A 42 12.19 -17.42 -25.82
C ARG A 42 10.73 -17.71 -25.45
N SER A 43 10.48 -18.57 -24.46
CA SER A 43 9.13 -18.97 -24.05
C SER A 43 8.75 -18.56 -22.62
N ILE A 44 7.46 -18.30 -22.41
CA ILE A 44 6.83 -18.19 -21.09
C ILE A 44 5.86 -19.34 -20.82
N TYR A 45 5.68 -19.65 -19.53
CA TYR A 45 4.53 -20.35 -18.99
C TYR A 45 3.50 -19.32 -18.51
N VAL A 46 2.23 -19.49 -18.88
CA VAL A 46 1.09 -18.70 -18.40
C VAL A 46 0.11 -19.63 -17.69
N GLY A 47 -0.02 -19.51 -16.37
CA GLY A 47 -0.89 -20.33 -15.52
C GLY A 47 -2.11 -19.58 -14.98
N ASN A 48 -3.09 -20.33 -14.47
CA ASN A 48 -4.40 -19.84 -14.01
C ASN A 48 -5.24 -19.18 -15.12
N VAL A 49 -4.94 -19.50 -16.38
CA VAL A 49 -5.68 -19.09 -17.58
C VAL A 49 -7.10 -19.66 -17.51
N ASP A 50 -8.10 -18.89 -17.97
CA ASP A 50 -9.49 -19.37 -17.91
C ASP A 50 -9.75 -20.54 -18.88
N TYR A 51 -10.62 -21.46 -18.48
CA TYR A 51 -10.96 -22.65 -19.27
C TYR A 51 -11.68 -22.34 -20.59
N SER A 52 -12.23 -21.13 -20.78
CA SER A 52 -12.83 -20.65 -22.03
C SER A 52 -11.83 -19.99 -23.00
N THR A 53 -10.55 -19.87 -22.61
CA THR A 53 -9.53 -19.13 -23.36
C THR A 53 -9.16 -19.79 -24.69
N LYS A 54 -9.13 -18.99 -25.76
CA LYS A 54 -8.65 -19.34 -27.10
C LYS A 54 -7.26 -18.74 -27.34
N PRO A 55 -6.47 -19.28 -28.30
CA PRO A 55 -5.15 -18.73 -28.61
C PRO A 55 -5.16 -17.24 -28.98
N HIS A 56 -6.17 -16.76 -29.71
CA HIS A 56 -6.33 -15.34 -30.06
C HIS A 56 -6.36 -14.42 -28.83
N ASP A 57 -7.07 -14.80 -27.77
CA ASP A 57 -7.20 -13.97 -26.56
C ASP A 57 -5.83 -13.73 -25.92
N LEU A 58 -5.00 -14.78 -25.86
CA LEU A 58 -3.62 -14.71 -25.37
C LEU A 58 -2.71 -13.96 -26.34
N GLN A 59 -2.91 -14.12 -27.65
CA GLN A 59 -2.14 -13.43 -28.67
C GLN A 59 -2.34 -11.91 -28.58
N GLU A 60 -3.58 -11.47 -28.39
CA GLU A 60 -3.94 -10.07 -28.22
C GLU A 60 -3.38 -9.48 -26.91
N PHE A 61 -3.54 -10.20 -25.79
CA PHE A 61 -3.04 -9.76 -24.49
C PHE A 61 -1.51 -9.63 -24.42
N PHE A 62 -0.77 -10.57 -25.01
CA PHE A 62 0.70 -10.56 -25.03
C PHE A 62 1.33 -9.84 -26.24
N LYS A 63 0.52 -9.31 -27.18
CA LYS A 63 0.99 -8.60 -28.38
C LYS A 63 1.93 -7.42 -28.07
N ALA A 64 1.69 -6.73 -26.95
CA ALA A 64 2.51 -5.61 -26.50
C ALA A 64 3.88 -6.02 -25.92
N SER A 65 4.07 -7.30 -25.57
CA SER A 65 5.34 -7.81 -25.05
C SER A 65 6.35 -8.09 -26.16
N GLY A 66 5.87 -8.53 -27.33
CA GLY A 66 6.66 -8.77 -28.54
C GLY A 66 5.93 -9.61 -29.57
N GLN A 67 6.58 -9.89 -30.71
CA GLN A 67 6.04 -10.77 -31.74
C GLN A 67 5.97 -12.22 -31.22
N ILE A 68 4.79 -12.83 -31.29
CA ILE A 68 4.51 -14.19 -30.86
C ILE A 68 4.65 -15.14 -32.06
N ASN A 69 5.46 -16.19 -31.92
CA ASN A 69 5.58 -17.28 -32.88
C ASN A 69 4.44 -18.29 -32.70
N ARG A 70 4.21 -18.72 -31.45
CA ARG A 70 3.37 -19.87 -31.14
C ARG A 70 2.68 -19.74 -29.79
N ILE A 71 1.44 -20.22 -29.71
CA ILE A 71 0.67 -20.34 -28.46
C ILE A 71 0.18 -21.78 -28.33
N THR A 72 0.49 -22.42 -27.21
CA THR A 72 0.13 -23.81 -26.92
C THR A 72 -0.67 -23.87 -25.62
N ILE A 73 -2.00 -23.89 -25.70
CA ILE A 73 -2.88 -24.08 -24.54
C ILE A 73 -2.88 -25.58 -24.20
N MET A 74 -2.56 -25.93 -22.96
CA MET A 74 -2.39 -27.32 -22.56
C MET A 74 -3.72 -27.96 -22.18
N VAL A 75 -4.13 -28.97 -22.94
CA VAL A 75 -5.32 -29.80 -22.68
C VAL A 75 -4.97 -31.12 -22.01
N ASP A 76 -5.96 -31.74 -21.39
CA ASP A 76 -5.86 -33.09 -20.87
C ASP A 76 -6.07 -34.15 -21.96
N LYS A 77 -5.17 -35.14 -22.01
CA LYS A 77 -5.12 -36.13 -23.08
C LYS A 77 -6.28 -37.11 -23.08
N TRP A 78 -6.95 -37.31 -21.93
CA TRP A 78 -8.07 -38.25 -21.79
C TRP A 78 -9.42 -37.56 -21.79
N THR A 79 -9.52 -36.34 -21.25
CA THR A 79 -10.80 -35.61 -21.16
C THR A 79 -10.97 -34.48 -22.17
N GLY A 80 -9.91 -34.11 -22.92
CA GLY A 80 -9.91 -33.02 -23.90
C GLY A 80 -10.01 -31.60 -23.31
N LYS A 81 -10.23 -31.47 -22.00
CA LYS A 81 -10.45 -30.19 -21.32
C LYS A 81 -9.14 -29.43 -21.09
N PRO A 82 -9.11 -28.09 -21.23
CA PRO A 82 -7.93 -27.29 -20.92
C PRO A 82 -7.55 -27.41 -19.43
N LYS A 83 -6.25 -27.42 -19.13
CA LYS A 83 -5.69 -27.57 -17.77
C LYS A 83 -5.50 -26.24 -17.04
N GLY A 84 -6.00 -25.12 -17.58
CA GLY A 84 -5.84 -23.78 -17.01
C GLY A 84 -4.43 -23.20 -17.13
N TYR A 85 -3.62 -23.68 -18.08
CA TYR A 85 -2.31 -23.09 -18.40
C TYR A 85 -1.95 -23.24 -19.89
N ALA A 86 -1.05 -22.38 -20.34
CA ALA A 86 -0.54 -22.32 -21.71
C ALA A 86 0.98 -22.02 -21.72
N TYR A 87 1.61 -22.29 -22.86
CA TYR A 87 2.94 -21.76 -23.19
C TYR A 87 2.82 -20.78 -24.36
N ILE A 88 3.61 -19.72 -24.33
CA ILE A 88 3.72 -18.73 -25.42
C ILE A 88 5.20 -18.59 -25.77
N GLU A 89 5.50 -18.71 -27.05
CA GLU A 89 6.83 -18.61 -27.65
C GLU A 89 6.91 -17.30 -28.43
N PHE A 90 7.93 -16.48 -28.17
CA PHE A 90 8.17 -15.22 -28.86
C PHE A 90 9.31 -15.33 -29.87
N ALA A 91 9.34 -14.41 -30.84
CA ALA A 91 10.45 -14.29 -31.78
C ALA A 91 11.79 -13.97 -31.08
N ASN A 92 11.76 -13.13 -30.04
CA ASN A 92 12.94 -12.57 -29.36
C ASN A 92 12.91 -12.85 -27.84
N GLU A 93 14.08 -13.01 -27.21
CA GLU A 93 14.19 -13.27 -25.77
C GLU A 93 13.75 -12.07 -24.91
N ASP A 94 13.96 -10.83 -25.36
CA ASP A 94 13.49 -9.62 -24.66
C ASP A 94 11.97 -9.59 -24.43
N ALA A 95 11.19 -10.23 -25.32
CA ALA A 95 9.75 -10.32 -25.18
C ALA A 95 9.31 -11.16 -23.98
N VAL A 96 10.15 -12.11 -23.53
CA VAL A 96 9.93 -12.88 -22.30
C VAL A 96 10.05 -11.97 -21.07
N ASN A 97 11.05 -11.08 -21.04
CA ASN A 97 11.19 -10.10 -19.96
C ASN A 97 9.99 -9.15 -19.91
N ASN A 98 9.54 -8.65 -21.06
CA ASN A 98 8.35 -7.80 -21.16
C ASN A 98 7.06 -8.54 -20.75
N ALA A 99 6.89 -9.80 -21.14
CA ALA A 99 5.72 -10.59 -20.80
C ALA A 99 5.67 -11.00 -19.32
N VAL A 100 6.83 -11.20 -18.68
CA VAL A 100 6.92 -11.45 -17.23
C VAL A 100 6.53 -10.21 -16.42
N MET A 101 6.59 -8.99 -16.98
CA MET A 101 5.97 -7.81 -16.34
C MET A 101 4.43 -7.86 -16.32
N LEU A 102 3.79 -8.75 -17.09
CA LEU A 102 2.35 -9.03 -17.05
C LEU A 102 2.00 -10.18 -16.09
N ASN A 103 2.96 -10.67 -15.29
CA ASN A 103 2.65 -11.57 -14.19
C ASN A 103 1.71 -10.90 -13.16
N ASP A 104 0.76 -11.67 -12.65
CA ASP A 104 -0.30 -11.26 -11.72
C ASP A 104 -1.23 -10.15 -12.26
N CYS A 105 -1.23 -9.89 -13.57
CA CYS A 105 -2.25 -9.08 -14.24
C CYS A 105 -3.58 -9.83 -14.43
N LEU A 106 -4.65 -9.06 -14.61
CA LEU A 106 -6.00 -9.58 -14.84
C LEU A 106 -6.21 -9.94 -16.32
N PHE A 107 -6.61 -11.18 -16.59
CA PHE A 107 -7.01 -11.67 -17.90
C PHE A 107 -8.26 -12.56 -17.76
N LYS A 108 -9.35 -12.19 -18.45
CA LYS A 108 -10.68 -12.84 -18.35
C LYS A 108 -11.10 -13.13 -16.90
N ASP A 109 -11.13 -12.07 -16.07
CA ASP A 109 -11.45 -12.08 -14.64
C ASP A 109 -10.57 -12.98 -13.74
N ARG A 110 -9.44 -13.47 -14.26
CA ARG A 110 -8.46 -14.27 -13.50
C ARG A 110 -7.11 -13.57 -13.44
N ILE A 111 -6.44 -13.71 -12.30
CA ILE A 111 -5.04 -13.29 -12.14
C ILE A 111 -4.16 -14.37 -12.79
N ILE A 112 -3.49 -14.04 -13.89
CA ILE A 112 -2.62 -14.99 -14.60
C ILE A 112 -1.19 -14.97 -14.06
N LYS A 113 -0.60 -16.16 -13.89
CA LYS A 113 0.77 -16.32 -13.44
C LYS A 113 1.71 -16.47 -14.63
N VAL A 114 2.55 -15.47 -14.88
CA VAL A 114 3.52 -15.47 -15.99
C VAL A 114 4.93 -15.68 -15.45
N ILE A 115 5.61 -16.71 -15.92
CA ILE A 115 7.03 -16.97 -15.59
C ILE A 115 7.77 -17.43 -16.86
N PRO A 116 9.10 -17.24 -16.95
CA PRO A 116 9.90 -17.87 -18.00
C PRO A 116 9.69 -19.39 -18.00
N LYS A 117 9.64 -20.00 -19.19
CA LYS A 117 9.56 -21.45 -19.33
C LYS A 117 10.83 -22.06 -18.72
N ARG A 118 10.65 -23.12 -17.93
CA ARG A 118 11.77 -23.80 -17.26
C ARG A 118 12.10 -25.07 -18.05
N LYS A 119 13.38 -25.22 -18.41
CA LYS A 119 13.92 -26.47 -18.96
C LYS A 119 13.48 -27.65 -18.11
N ASN A 120 12.89 -28.65 -18.76
CA ASN A 120 12.30 -29.79 -18.08
C ASN A 120 13.34 -30.88 -17.80
N ILE A 121 14.24 -30.64 -16.84
CA ILE A 121 15.30 -31.61 -16.44
C ILE A 121 14.65 -32.90 -15.93
N PRO A 122 14.83 -34.07 -16.61
CA PRO A 122 14.23 -35.31 -16.17
C PRO A 122 14.80 -35.75 -14.81
N GLY A 123 13.91 -36.12 -13.88
CA GLY A 123 14.29 -36.79 -12.62
C GLY A 123 14.31 -35.95 -11.33
N TYR A 124 14.06 -34.64 -11.35
CA TYR A 124 14.11 -33.79 -10.13
C TYR A 124 12.87 -33.94 -9.20
N ASN A 125 12.56 -35.17 -8.79
CA ASN A 125 11.57 -35.46 -7.75
C ASN A 125 12.19 -35.30 -6.35
N ARG A 126 11.99 -34.13 -5.72
CA ARG A 126 12.35 -33.91 -4.31
C ARG A 126 11.57 -34.87 -3.39
N LYS A 127 12.23 -35.93 -2.93
CA LYS A 127 11.68 -36.84 -1.90
C LYS A 127 11.42 -36.05 -0.61
N ARG A 128 10.21 -36.22 -0.04
CA ARG A 128 9.86 -35.71 1.30
C ARG A 128 10.68 -36.46 2.35
N ALA A 129 11.31 -35.74 3.29
CA ALA A 129 12.01 -36.35 4.41
C ALA A 129 11.14 -36.28 5.68
N HIS A 130 10.87 -37.44 6.28
CA HIS A 130 10.33 -37.54 7.64
C HIS A 130 11.47 -37.65 8.67
N PRO A 131 11.26 -37.24 9.94
CA PRO A 131 12.35 -37.08 10.90
C PRO A 131 12.86 -38.41 11.47
N ILE A 132 14.18 -38.54 11.61
CA ILE A 132 14.83 -39.65 12.32
C ILE A 132 15.31 -39.16 13.70
N ARG A 133 15.09 -39.99 14.73
CA ARG A 133 15.25 -39.66 16.15
C ARG A 133 16.21 -40.64 16.82
N GLY A 134 17.38 -40.18 17.27
CA GLY A 134 18.14 -40.82 18.36
C GLY A 134 19.66 -40.97 18.20
N ARG A 135 20.35 -40.81 19.35
CA ARG A 135 21.64 -41.42 19.80
C ARG A 135 22.83 -41.51 18.80
N GLY A 136 24.03 -41.01 19.06
CA GLY A 136 24.57 -40.21 20.18
C GLY A 136 25.75 -40.86 20.93
N ARG A 137 26.97 -40.32 20.75
CA ARG A 137 28.23 -40.46 21.54
C ARG A 137 29.33 -39.68 20.77
N GLY A 138 30.20 -38.85 21.36
CA GLY A 138 30.21 -38.26 22.71
C GLY A 138 31.57 -37.61 23.09
N PHE A 139 31.54 -36.66 24.04
CA PHE A 139 32.67 -36.08 24.83
C PHE A 139 33.66 -35.15 24.07
N ARG A 140 34.27 -34.10 24.68
CA ARG A 140 34.14 -33.51 26.05
C ARG A 140 34.50 -31.98 26.06
N PRO A 141 34.18 -31.18 27.12
CA PRO A 141 34.30 -29.70 27.10
C PRO A 141 35.12 -29.05 28.24
N MET A 142 35.38 -27.74 28.12
CA MET A 142 35.48 -26.71 29.18
C MET A 142 34.87 -25.39 28.61
N ARG A 143 34.13 -24.51 29.32
CA ARG A 143 34.35 -23.75 30.59
C ARG A 143 35.55 -22.80 30.48
N LEU A 144 35.52 -21.52 30.87
CA LEU A 144 34.51 -20.57 31.43
C LEU A 144 34.95 -19.13 30.96
N ALA A 145 34.31 -17.97 31.14
CA ALA A 145 33.11 -17.43 31.83
C ALA A 145 32.59 -16.21 30.99
N ARG A 146 31.87 -15.11 31.35
CA ARG A 146 31.35 -14.39 32.56
C ARG A 146 32.35 -13.73 33.53
N ALA A 147 32.23 -12.46 33.95
CA ALA A 147 31.37 -11.30 33.58
C ALA A 147 32.14 -10.01 34.03
N SER A 148 31.62 -8.81 34.36
CA SER A 148 30.27 -8.21 34.49
C SER A 148 30.37 -6.70 34.72
N TYR A 149 29.44 -5.91 34.12
CA TYR A 149 28.84 -4.64 34.59
C TYR A 149 29.67 -3.41 35.05
N ALA A 150 29.08 -2.23 34.78
CA ALA A 150 29.08 -1.00 35.61
C ALA A 150 30.40 -0.17 35.72
N THR A 151 30.39 1.16 35.92
CA THR A 151 29.31 2.19 35.91
C THR A 151 29.86 3.57 35.52
N ALA A 152 28.97 4.53 35.25
CA ALA A 152 29.28 5.91 34.84
C ALA A 152 29.66 6.87 35.99
N SER A 153 30.50 7.85 35.66
CA SER A 153 30.58 9.23 36.18
C SER A 153 31.65 9.95 35.31
N ASP A 154 31.33 10.92 34.46
CA ASP A 154 30.98 12.33 34.73
C ASP A 154 32.18 13.25 34.98
N ALA A 155 31.98 14.53 34.58
CA ALA A 155 32.76 15.73 34.86
C ALA A 155 33.93 16.15 33.93
N ASP A 156 33.95 17.47 33.75
CA ASP A 156 35.04 18.41 33.44
C ASP A 156 35.46 18.77 31.99
N ILE A 157 35.85 20.04 31.90
CA ILE A 157 36.00 20.96 30.75
C ILE A 157 37.48 21.43 30.80
N ASP A 158 38.20 21.84 29.74
CA ASP A 158 38.14 23.18 29.11
C ASP A 158 39.26 23.38 28.04
N GLU A 159 39.19 24.50 27.31
CA GLU A 159 40.26 25.23 26.58
C GLU A 159 41.06 24.55 25.42
N ASN A 160 41.78 25.28 24.54
CA ASN A 160 41.40 26.40 23.64
C ASN A 160 42.60 26.73 22.70
N VAL A 161 42.50 26.50 21.37
CA VAL A 161 43.14 27.34 20.29
C VAL A 161 44.72 27.36 20.26
N PRO A 162 45.47 27.87 19.24
CA PRO A 162 45.22 28.26 17.83
C PRO A 162 46.03 27.53 16.71
N ASP A 163 45.45 27.50 15.50
CA ASP A 163 45.95 27.97 14.17
C ASP A 163 47.26 27.47 13.47
N GLN A 164 47.26 27.61 12.14
CA GLN A 164 48.33 27.62 11.10
C GLN A 164 48.93 26.30 10.56
N GLY A 165 49.02 26.20 9.22
CA GLY A 165 49.74 25.13 8.50
C GLY A 165 49.21 24.84 7.08
N GLU A 166 49.75 25.51 6.06
CA GLU A 166 49.34 25.38 4.65
C GLU A 166 49.75 24.06 3.94
N PHE A 167 49.03 23.76 2.85
CA PHE A 167 49.39 22.90 1.70
C PHE A 167 50.25 21.63 1.89
N LEU A 168 49.65 20.48 1.55
CA LEU A 168 50.24 19.56 0.56
C LEU A 168 49.16 18.77 -0.18
N ALA A 169 49.32 18.58 -1.50
CA ALA A 169 48.34 17.91 -2.35
C ALA A 169 48.72 16.44 -2.61
N GLY A 170 47.73 15.54 -2.61
CA GLY A 170 47.90 14.23 -3.26
C GLY A 170 47.25 13.02 -2.59
N ASN A 171 45.94 12.82 -2.81
CA ASN A 171 45.46 11.52 -3.34
C ASN A 171 44.00 11.57 -3.81
N LYS A 172 43.79 11.57 -5.13
CA LYS A 172 42.45 11.42 -5.73
C LYS A 172 41.99 9.96 -5.64
N ARG A 173 41.20 9.62 -4.62
CA ARG A 173 40.27 8.47 -4.74
C ARG A 173 39.03 8.92 -5.50
N THR A 174 39.00 8.63 -6.80
CA THR A 174 37.85 8.88 -7.67
C THR A 174 36.66 8.01 -7.24
N ARG A 175 35.76 8.60 -6.45
CA ARG A 175 34.40 8.05 -6.24
C ARG A 175 33.69 8.05 -7.59
N ASN A 176 33.17 6.89 -8.03
CA ASN A 176 32.48 6.79 -9.31
C ASN A 176 31.06 7.34 -9.16
N THR A 177 30.85 8.62 -9.52
CA THR A 177 29.59 9.35 -9.28
C THR A 177 28.50 9.11 -10.31
N LYS A 178 28.78 8.40 -11.42
CA LYS A 178 27.81 8.18 -12.52
C LYS A 178 26.67 7.18 -12.24
N THR A 179 26.50 6.71 -11.01
CA THR A 179 25.46 5.73 -10.62
C THR A 179 24.40 6.29 -9.67
N ASP A 180 24.52 7.52 -9.21
CA ASP A 180 23.50 8.18 -8.40
C ASP A 180 22.39 8.78 -9.30
N PHE A 181 21.16 8.83 -8.79
CA PHE A 181 20.00 9.37 -9.50
C PHE A 181 20.07 10.90 -9.61
N TRP A 182 20.35 11.58 -8.50
CA TRP A 182 20.40 13.05 -8.48
C TRP A 182 21.57 13.58 -9.30
N SER A 183 22.74 12.98 -9.16
CA SER A 183 23.93 13.24 -10.00
C SER A 183 23.69 13.10 -11.51
N ARG A 184 22.60 12.49 -11.97
CA ARG A 184 22.19 12.38 -13.39
C ARG A 184 21.06 13.34 -13.79
N VAL A 185 20.27 13.83 -12.82
CA VAL A 185 19.39 14.99 -12.99
C VAL A 185 20.25 16.26 -13.06
N ASP A 186 21.14 16.46 -12.09
CA ASP A 186 22.04 17.61 -11.97
C ASP A 186 23.01 17.74 -13.17
N ALA A 187 23.41 16.61 -13.75
CA ALA A 187 24.25 16.56 -14.95
C ALA A 187 23.48 16.77 -16.27
N GLY A 188 22.16 16.96 -16.23
CA GLY A 188 21.32 17.14 -17.42
C GLY A 188 21.13 15.88 -18.27
N GLU A 189 21.63 14.71 -17.84
CA GLU A 189 21.40 13.42 -18.53
C GLU A 189 19.92 13.01 -18.48
N ILE A 190 19.16 13.51 -17.50
CA ILE A 190 17.71 13.33 -17.35
C ILE A 190 17.01 14.71 -17.46
N ASN A 191 16.98 15.27 -18.66
CA ASN A 191 16.40 16.59 -18.90
C ASN A 191 14.85 16.53 -18.99
N ILE A 192 14.19 16.61 -17.83
CA ILE A 192 12.73 16.66 -17.69
C ILE A 192 12.12 17.82 -18.51
N GLN A 193 12.79 18.98 -18.53
CA GLN A 193 12.31 20.18 -19.22
C GLN A 193 12.26 20.00 -20.75
N SER A 194 13.22 19.27 -21.34
CA SER A 194 13.21 18.99 -22.78
C SER A 194 12.03 18.11 -23.23
N ALA A 195 11.53 17.23 -22.35
CA ALA A 195 10.31 16.46 -22.61
C ALA A 195 9.05 17.35 -22.55
N LEU A 196 9.00 18.29 -21.61
CA LEU A 196 7.92 19.27 -21.48
C LEU A 196 7.90 20.26 -22.66
N ASP A 197 9.06 20.70 -23.14
CA ASP A 197 9.16 21.63 -24.28
C ASP A 197 8.94 20.92 -25.63
N ALA A 198 9.31 19.64 -25.77
CA ALA A 198 8.89 18.82 -26.91
C ALA A 198 7.36 18.61 -26.95
N TRP A 199 6.71 18.50 -25.78
CA TRP A 199 5.26 18.39 -25.66
C TRP A 199 4.52 19.70 -25.97
N ARG A 200 5.03 20.85 -25.47
CA ARG A 200 4.49 22.19 -25.75
C ARG A 200 4.42 22.49 -27.24
N ASN A 201 5.47 22.12 -28.00
CA ASN A 201 5.56 22.41 -29.43
C ASN A 201 4.68 21.54 -30.33
N ASN A 202 3.93 20.56 -29.78
CA ASN A 202 3.20 19.57 -30.57
C ASN A 202 1.70 19.44 -30.21
N SER A 203 1.17 20.35 -29.38
CA SER A 203 -0.15 20.21 -28.74
C SER A 203 -1.12 21.36 -29.08
N ASN A 204 -1.62 21.41 -30.32
CA ASN A 204 -2.78 22.25 -30.69
C ASN A 204 -4.07 21.67 -30.09
N ILE A 205 -4.32 21.88 -28.79
CA ILE A 205 -5.53 21.41 -28.09
C ILE A 205 -6.14 22.56 -27.29
N THR A 206 -7.25 23.12 -27.78
CA THR A 206 -8.10 24.05 -27.03
C THR A 206 -8.88 23.31 -25.93
N PRO A 207 -8.97 23.86 -24.69
CA PRO A 207 -9.83 23.26 -23.66
C PRO A 207 -11.31 23.34 -24.04
N GLN A 208 -12.01 22.21 -24.03
CA GLN A 208 -13.48 22.17 -23.92
C GLN A 208 -13.90 21.94 -22.46
N SER A 209 -15.16 22.23 -22.16
CA SER A 209 -15.52 22.94 -20.94
C SER A 209 -16.81 22.49 -20.27
N VAL A 210 -16.91 22.85 -18.98
CA VAL A 210 -18.10 22.77 -18.11
C VAL A 210 -18.53 21.35 -17.69
N VAL A 211 -18.65 21.15 -16.37
CA VAL A 211 -19.43 20.07 -15.76
C VAL A 211 -20.67 20.71 -15.14
N ASP A 212 -21.82 20.07 -15.31
CA ASP A 212 -23.13 20.58 -14.89
C ASP A 212 -23.33 20.54 -13.37
N THR A 213 -24.15 21.44 -12.82
CA THR A 213 -24.25 21.71 -11.37
C THR A 213 -25.69 21.59 -10.83
N THR A 214 -26.47 20.64 -11.32
CA THR A 214 -27.88 20.45 -10.95
C THR A 214 -28.11 19.56 -9.70
N ILE A 215 -27.51 19.93 -8.56
CA ILE A 215 -27.97 19.47 -7.23
C ILE A 215 -28.18 20.70 -6.34
N PRO A 216 -29.42 21.04 -5.95
CA PRO A 216 -29.68 22.23 -5.15
C PRO A 216 -29.37 22.00 -3.66
N ASN A 217 -28.49 22.82 -3.08
CA ASN A 217 -27.98 22.75 -1.71
C ASN A 217 -29.01 22.88 -0.56
N TYR A 218 -30.32 22.86 -0.81
CA TYR A 218 -31.34 23.27 0.18
C TYR A 218 -31.86 22.14 1.10
N ALA A 219 -31.45 20.89 0.89
CA ALA A 219 -31.88 19.70 1.67
C ALA A 219 -31.35 19.62 3.12
N ILE A 220 -31.21 20.78 3.79
CA ILE A 220 -30.57 20.94 5.11
C ILE A 220 -31.63 21.12 6.23
N SER A 221 -32.88 21.45 5.90
CA SER A 221 -33.88 21.94 6.88
C SER A 221 -34.86 20.89 7.43
N THR A 222 -34.56 19.59 7.39
CA THR A 222 -35.51 18.51 7.75
C THR A 222 -35.01 17.50 8.79
N THR A 223 -33.77 17.62 9.26
CA THR A 223 -33.21 16.70 10.28
C THR A 223 -33.59 17.13 11.69
N ASN A 224 -33.88 16.17 12.59
CA ASN A 224 -34.24 16.49 13.98
C ASN A 224 -32.98 16.71 14.83
N LEU A 225 -33.03 17.62 15.81
CA LEU A 225 -31.89 17.91 16.69
C LEU A 225 -31.47 16.71 17.56
N SER A 226 -32.37 15.73 17.75
CA SER A 226 -32.08 14.44 18.39
C SER A 226 -30.98 13.64 17.71
N ASP A 227 -30.78 13.87 16.40
CA ASP A 227 -29.98 13.01 15.53
C ASP A 227 -28.54 13.55 15.40
N TYR A 228 -28.25 14.71 16.00
CA TYR A 228 -26.96 15.39 15.96
C TYR A 228 -26.12 15.02 17.18
N SER A 229 -24.86 14.64 16.94
CA SER A 229 -23.85 14.55 18.00
C SER A 229 -23.77 15.88 18.76
N TYR A 230 -23.71 15.85 20.09
CA TYR A 230 -23.67 17.06 20.92
C TYR A 230 -22.51 17.01 21.94
N LYS A 231 -22.19 18.16 22.51
CA LYS A 231 -21.28 18.30 23.67
C LYS A 231 -21.86 19.32 24.64
N THR A 232 -21.86 19.00 25.93
CA THR A 232 -22.08 19.98 27.00
C THR A 232 -20.80 20.76 27.26
N THR A 233 -20.84 22.09 27.12
CA THR A 233 -19.76 22.99 27.54
C THR A 233 -20.14 23.68 28.85
N VAL A 234 -19.21 24.42 29.48
CA VAL A 234 -19.49 25.16 30.72
C VAL A 234 -20.55 26.27 30.54
N PHE A 235 -20.94 26.58 29.30
CA PHE A 235 -21.97 27.56 28.96
C PHE A 235 -23.27 26.90 28.43
N GLY A 236 -23.37 25.57 28.45
CA GLY A 236 -24.50 24.80 27.93
C GLY A 236 -24.13 23.94 26.72
N ASP A 237 -25.12 23.30 26.11
CA ASP A 237 -24.88 22.35 25.01
C ASP A 237 -24.59 23.01 23.66
N VAL A 238 -23.82 22.33 22.84
CA VAL A 238 -23.65 22.58 21.41
C VAL A 238 -23.96 21.32 20.61
N TYR A 239 -24.67 21.46 19.50
CA TYR A 239 -25.00 20.35 18.60
C TYR A 239 -24.23 20.51 17.30
N TYR A 240 -23.51 19.47 16.90
CA TYR A 240 -22.75 19.47 15.67
C TYR A 240 -23.54 18.78 14.55
N SER A 241 -23.79 19.52 13.48
CA SER A 241 -24.33 18.96 12.24
C SER A 241 -23.36 17.96 11.57
N PRO A 242 -23.87 17.17 10.61
CA PRO A 242 -23.06 16.51 9.59
C PRO A 242 -22.07 17.45 8.90
N ARG A 243 -21.05 16.88 8.26
CA ARG A 243 -20.11 17.61 7.42
C ARG A 243 -20.61 17.62 5.97
N PHE A 244 -20.52 18.77 5.32
CA PHE A 244 -20.86 18.99 3.91
C PHE A 244 -19.59 19.37 3.15
N ASN A 245 -19.42 19.00 1.89
CA ASN A 245 -18.22 19.32 1.11
C ASN A 245 -18.61 20.02 -0.21
N ASP A 246 -17.79 20.97 -0.65
CA ASP A 246 -17.65 21.32 -2.08
C ASP A 246 -16.24 20.94 -2.56
N ASN A 247 -15.82 21.40 -3.76
CA ASN A 247 -14.51 21.03 -4.33
C ASN A 247 -13.30 21.65 -3.58
N LYS A 248 -13.54 22.62 -2.69
CA LYS A 248 -12.54 23.50 -2.06
C LYS A 248 -12.64 23.53 -0.52
N TYR A 249 -13.81 23.29 0.08
CA TYR A 249 -14.04 23.37 1.52
C TYR A 249 -14.94 22.24 2.06
N THR A 250 -14.63 21.76 3.27
CA THR A 250 -15.64 21.14 4.15
C THR A 250 -16.33 22.24 4.96
N TYR A 251 -17.65 22.16 5.09
CA TYR A 251 -18.49 22.98 5.95
C TYR A 251 -19.08 22.17 7.11
N ARG A 252 -19.33 22.84 8.24
CA ARG A 252 -20.05 22.29 9.40
C ARG A 252 -20.74 23.40 10.18
N PHE A 253 -22.01 23.19 10.51
CA PHE A 253 -22.78 24.04 11.42
C PHE A 253 -22.62 23.52 12.85
N VAL A 254 -22.38 24.42 13.81
CA VAL A 254 -22.45 24.13 15.24
C VAL A 254 -23.57 24.98 15.85
N ILE A 255 -24.67 24.33 16.23
CA ILE A 255 -25.85 24.99 16.78
C ILE A 255 -25.59 25.33 18.24
N LEU A 256 -25.72 26.61 18.60
CA LEU A 256 -25.42 27.11 19.94
C LEU A 256 -26.70 27.24 20.77
N THR A 257 -26.74 26.58 21.93
CA THR A 257 -27.75 26.90 22.97
C THR A 257 -27.53 28.31 23.52
N LYS A 258 -28.58 28.86 24.15
CA LYS A 258 -28.65 30.27 24.57
C LYS A 258 -27.45 30.74 25.42
N GLY A 259 -26.91 29.89 26.30
CA GLY A 259 -25.75 30.25 27.15
C GLY A 259 -24.47 30.38 26.33
N VAL A 260 -24.06 29.33 25.61
CA VAL A 260 -22.89 29.31 24.71
C VAL A 260 -22.96 30.46 23.69
N ARG A 261 -24.16 30.72 23.18
CA ARG A 261 -24.42 31.82 22.24
C ARG A 261 -24.17 33.20 22.83
N ASN A 262 -24.66 33.46 24.05
CA ASN A 262 -24.41 34.72 24.75
C ASN A 262 -22.92 34.95 24.99
N GLU A 263 -22.18 33.90 25.35
CA GLU A 263 -20.73 33.97 25.54
C GLU A 263 -20.00 34.23 24.22
N ALA A 264 -20.42 33.58 23.12
CA ALA A 264 -19.86 33.82 21.80
C ALA A 264 -20.06 35.28 21.33
N TYR A 265 -21.22 35.88 21.59
CA TYR A 265 -21.44 37.32 21.39
C TYR A 265 -20.56 38.19 22.31
N ARG A 266 -20.33 37.78 23.57
CA ARG A 266 -19.45 38.49 24.52
C ARG A 266 -18.03 38.56 23.97
N ILE A 267 -17.51 37.45 23.47
CA ILE A 267 -16.17 37.34 22.87
C ILE A 267 -16.07 38.25 21.63
N LEU A 268 -16.98 38.12 20.66
CA LEU A 268 -17.01 38.97 19.45
C LEU A 268 -17.01 40.47 19.80
N LYS A 269 -17.87 40.87 20.75
CA LYS A 269 -17.98 42.26 21.21
C LYS A 269 -16.70 42.75 21.91
N SER A 270 -16.03 41.91 22.69
CA SER A 270 -14.76 42.27 23.36
C SER A 270 -13.58 42.39 22.41
N CYS A 271 -13.60 41.66 21.28
CA CYS A 271 -12.52 41.65 20.30
C CYS A 271 -12.74 42.58 19.09
N GLY A 272 -13.89 43.26 18.99
CA GLY A 272 -14.21 44.13 17.85
C GLY A 272 -14.27 43.39 16.50
N ARG A 273 -14.61 42.10 16.50
CA ARG A 273 -14.59 41.22 15.31
C ARG A 273 -15.97 40.69 14.97
N HIS A 274 -16.18 40.38 13.69
CA HIS A 274 -17.39 39.71 13.19
C HIS A 274 -17.30 38.17 13.24
N PHE A 275 -16.08 37.62 13.22
CA PHE A 275 -15.81 36.19 13.26
C PHE A 275 -14.97 35.81 14.49
N LEU A 276 -15.12 34.57 14.93
CA LEU A 276 -14.31 33.98 16.01
C LEU A 276 -13.11 33.27 15.41
N THR A 277 -11.97 33.29 16.10
CA THR A 277 -10.84 32.43 15.73
C THR A 277 -11.06 31.00 16.23
N GLU A 278 -10.38 30.04 15.60
CA GLU A 278 -10.36 28.63 16.04
C GLU A 278 -10.05 28.50 17.55
N MET A 279 -9.02 29.20 18.03
CA MET A 279 -8.64 29.22 19.45
C MET A 279 -9.75 29.75 20.38
N GLN A 280 -10.59 30.69 19.92
CA GLN A 280 -11.74 31.16 20.70
C GLN A 280 -12.86 30.13 20.74
N ILE A 281 -13.12 29.44 19.62
CA ILE A 281 -14.14 28.40 19.54
C ILE A 281 -13.75 27.20 20.42
N ILE A 282 -12.50 26.74 20.31
CA ILE A 282 -12.00 25.59 21.06
C ILE A 282 -11.84 25.93 22.55
N HIS A 283 -11.02 26.93 22.90
CA HIS A 283 -10.64 27.15 24.30
C HIS A 283 -11.57 28.10 25.08
N GLN A 284 -12.24 29.06 24.42
CA GLN A 284 -13.11 30.02 25.13
C GLN A 284 -14.59 29.61 25.13
N LEU A 285 -15.07 28.87 24.12
CA LEU A 285 -16.42 28.28 24.12
C LEU A 285 -16.46 26.80 24.53
N GLY A 286 -15.31 26.10 24.53
CA GLY A 286 -15.20 24.68 24.88
C GLY A 286 -15.69 23.73 23.80
N ILE A 287 -15.73 24.15 22.52
CA ILE A 287 -16.32 23.43 21.40
C ILE A 287 -15.24 22.58 20.71
N ASP A 288 -15.46 21.27 20.57
CA ASP A 288 -14.45 20.36 20.02
C ASP A 288 -14.44 20.40 18.49
N LEU A 289 -13.29 20.82 17.96
CA LEU A 289 -12.96 20.81 16.54
C LEU A 289 -11.56 20.21 16.37
N SER A 290 -11.32 19.53 15.25
CA SER A 290 -9.96 19.30 14.78
C SER A 290 -9.32 20.65 14.40
N PRO A 291 -7.99 20.75 14.21
CA PRO A 291 -7.40 21.95 13.62
C PRO A 291 -7.94 22.30 12.22
N GLY A 292 -7.85 23.58 11.86
CA GLY A 292 -8.07 24.14 10.53
C GLY A 292 -9.44 24.77 10.25
N TRP A 293 -10.35 24.92 11.24
CA TRP A 293 -11.69 25.47 10.99
C TRP A 293 -11.77 27.00 11.16
N GLU A 294 -12.18 27.67 10.09
CA GLU A 294 -12.52 29.08 10.05
C GLU A 294 -14.01 29.29 10.34
N HIS A 295 -14.35 30.22 11.23
CA HIS A 295 -15.71 30.77 11.28
C HIS A 295 -15.92 31.65 10.04
N PHE A 296 -16.77 31.18 9.12
CA PHE A 296 -16.88 31.71 7.76
C PHE A 296 -18.07 32.68 7.56
N MET A 297 -19.21 32.42 8.19
CA MET A 297 -20.44 33.17 7.91
C MET A 297 -21.30 33.37 9.16
N VAL A 298 -21.82 34.61 9.31
CA VAL A 298 -22.83 34.98 10.32
C VAL A 298 -24.10 35.43 9.59
N PHE A 299 -25.25 34.85 9.90
CA PHE A 299 -26.48 35.13 9.16
C PHE A 299 -27.23 36.34 9.73
N ARG A 300 -27.47 37.38 8.91
CA ARG A 300 -28.22 38.59 9.30
C ARG A 300 -27.71 39.27 10.58
N ASN A 301 -26.39 39.31 10.79
CA ASN A 301 -25.72 39.74 12.02
C ASN A 301 -26.16 39.01 13.31
N LYS A 302 -26.80 37.84 13.18
CA LYS A 302 -27.14 36.95 14.30
C LYS A 302 -26.26 35.71 14.28
N LEU A 303 -25.55 35.53 15.38
CA LEU A 303 -24.83 34.31 15.70
C LEU A 303 -25.81 33.32 16.37
N GLU A 304 -26.74 32.76 15.61
CA GLU A 304 -27.60 31.66 16.12
C GLU A 304 -26.82 30.33 16.16
N GLU A 305 -25.92 30.16 15.18
CA GLU A 305 -25.10 28.98 14.90
C GLU A 305 -23.71 29.45 14.46
N LEU A 306 -22.68 28.63 14.66
CA LEU A 306 -21.37 28.82 14.02
C LEU A 306 -21.36 28.13 12.66
N ILE A 307 -21.26 28.91 11.58
CA ILE A 307 -21.06 28.37 10.23
C ILE A 307 -19.56 28.30 9.98
N LEU A 308 -19.01 27.09 10.13
CA LEU A 308 -17.59 26.83 9.99
C LEU A 308 -17.27 26.28 8.59
N ARG A 309 -16.12 26.64 8.05
CA ARG A 309 -15.49 25.96 6.91
C ARG A 309 -14.06 25.56 7.24
N ARG A 310 -13.50 24.62 6.50
CA ARG A 310 -12.06 24.31 6.48
C ARG A 310 -11.67 23.95 5.04
N PRO A 311 -10.52 24.41 4.52
CA PRO A 311 -10.05 24.01 3.19
C PRO A 311 -9.97 22.48 3.03
N LEU A 312 -10.25 21.97 1.83
CA LEU A 312 -9.93 20.59 1.44
C LEU A 312 -8.51 20.55 0.87
N ASP A 313 -7.53 20.36 1.75
CA ASP A 313 -6.14 20.11 1.41
C ASP A 313 -5.87 18.63 1.07
N GLY A 314 -4.81 18.37 0.30
CA GLY A 314 -4.47 17.05 -0.24
C GLY A 314 -5.29 16.63 -1.47
N ILE A 315 -4.96 15.45 -2.00
CA ILE A 315 -5.60 14.82 -3.16
C ILE A 315 -6.69 13.82 -2.75
N GLY A 316 -7.72 13.72 -3.58
CA GLY A 316 -8.76 12.69 -3.45
C GLY A 316 -8.19 11.28 -3.58
N LEU A 317 -8.78 10.33 -2.84
CA LEU A 317 -8.26 8.97 -2.68
C LEU A 317 -8.02 8.20 -3.99
N LEU A 318 -8.81 8.43 -5.05
CA LEU A 318 -8.59 7.81 -6.36
C LEU A 318 -7.24 8.25 -6.97
N ARG A 319 -7.01 9.57 -7.04
CA ARG A 319 -5.75 10.17 -7.51
C ARG A 319 -4.57 9.69 -6.66
N GLN A 320 -4.74 9.62 -5.33
CA GLN A 320 -3.71 9.09 -4.43
C GLN A 320 -3.32 7.65 -4.81
N LEU A 321 -4.30 6.74 -4.90
CA LEU A 321 -4.02 5.34 -5.19
C LEU A 321 -3.42 5.14 -6.60
N GLN A 322 -3.76 6.00 -7.57
CA GLN A 322 -3.15 6.02 -8.90
C GLN A 322 -1.71 6.58 -8.88
N PHE A 323 -1.42 7.58 -8.06
CA PHE A 323 -0.06 8.10 -7.86
C PHE A 323 0.83 7.11 -7.08
N GLU A 324 0.27 6.41 -6.10
CA GLU A 324 0.94 5.30 -5.40
C GLU A 324 1.21 4.13 -6.35
N GLU A 325 0.29 3.85 -7.27
CA GLU A 325 0.51 2.87 -8.36
C GLU A 325 1.65 3.33 -9.30
N PHE A 326 1.73 4.62 -9.65
CA PHE A 326 2.84 5.19 -10.41
C PHE A 326 4.19 5.01 -9.68
N LEU A 327 4.27 5.40 -8.40
CA LEU A 327 5.47 5.23 -7.58
C LEU A 327 5.91 3.76 -7.53
N TYR A 328 4.97 2.83 -7.33
CA TYR A 328 5.21 1.39 -7.27
C TYR A 328 5.62 0.77 -8.62
N ARG A 329 5.01 1.19 -9.74
CA ARG A 329 5.26 0.61 -11.09
C ARG A 329 6.42 1.26 -11.84
N LYS A 330 6.76 2.52 -11.55
CA LYS A 330 7.74 3.32 -12.33
C LYS A 330 8.97 3.74 -11.53
N VAL A 331 8.82 4.13 -10.26
CA VAL A 331 9.89 4.82 -9.51
C VAL A 331 10.65 3.85 -8.57
N ALA A 332 9.94 3.19 -7.66
CA ALA A 332 10.55 2.22 -6.74
C ALA A 332 11.33 1.06 -7.43
N PRO A 333 10.96 0.57 -8.63
CA PRO A 333 11.72 -0.44 -9.37
C PRO A 333 13.08 0.01 -9.91
N VAL A 334 13.39 1.31 -9.91
CA VAL A 334 14.67 1.87 -10.41
C VAL A 334 15.45 2.66 -9.34
N ALA A 335 14.78 3.09 -8.26
CA ALA A 335 15.38 3.85 -7.17
C ALA A 335 15.68 2.93 -5.97
N GLU A 336 16.79 2.15 -6.04
CA GLU A 336 17.06 1.05 -5.09
C GLU A 336 17.04 1.46 -3.61
N LYS A 337 17.47 2.67 -3.27
CA LYS A 337 17.52 3.18 -1.88
C LYS A 337 16.37 4.13 -1.52
N THR A 338 15.37 4.29 -2.37
CA THR A 338 14.24 5.18 -2.09
C THR A 338 13.06 4.39 -1.54
N ALA A 339 12.50 4.88 -0.44
CA ALA A 339 11.21 4.46 0.08
C ALA A 339 10.31 5.69 0.23
N PHE A 340 9.06 5.54 -0.16
CA PHE A 340 8.00 6.53 -0.02
C PHE A 340 7.08 6.06 1.11
N PHE A 341 6.97 6.85 2.18
CA PHE A 341 5.95 6.66 3.20
C PHE A 341 4.89 7.75 3.00
N VAL A 342 3.87 7.43 2.22
CA VAL A 342 2.74 8.32 1.93
C VAL A 342 1.73 8.20 3.06
N VAL A 343 1.19 9.33 3.54
CA VAL A 343 0.12 9.36 4.53
C VAL A 343 -0.97 10.30 4.04
N ASN A 344 -2.23 9.86 4.09
CA ASN A 344 -3.39 10.71 3.81
C ASN A 344 -4.38 10.65 4.96
N ASN A 345 -4.59 11.80 5.58
CA ASN A 345 -5.58 12.02 6.61
C ASN A 345 -6.91 12.39 5.95
N HIS A 346 -7.78 11.40 5.78
CA HIS A 346 -9.06 11.60 5.09
C HIS A 346 -10.04 12.47 5.87
N ALA A 347 -9.75 12.76 7.15
CA ALA A 347 -10.43 13.83 7.86
C ALA A 347 -10.20 15.21 7.24
N ARG A 348 -9.12 15.44 6.46
CA ARG A 348 -8.86 16.69 5.72
C ARG A 348 -9.34 16.64 4.26
N THR A 349 -9.07 15.57 3.52
CA THR A 349 -9.51 15.45 2.11
C THR A 349 -11.02 15.23 1.95
N GLY A 350 -11.74 14.82 3.00
CA GLY A 350 -13.18 14.57 2.96
C GLY A 350 -13.61 13.41 2.04
N SER A 351 -12.65 12.61 1.56
CA SER A 351 -12.87 11.50 0.64
C SER A 351 -13.73 10.41 1.28
N LYS A 352 -14.78 9.95 0.60
CA LYS A 352 -15.63 8.82 1.02
C LYS A 352 -15.62 7.75 -0.05
N ALA A 353 -15.14 6.55 0.29
CA ALA A 353 -15.06 5.45 -0.66
C ALA A 353 -15.23 4.06 -0.02
N VAL A 354 -15.77 3.13 -0.81
CA VAL A 354 -15.54 1.70 -0.66
C VAL A 354 -14.31 1.35 -1.50
N VAL A 355 -13.21 0.92 -0.87
CA VAL A 355 -12.00 0.49 -1.58
C VAL A 355 -11.92 -1.03 -1.63
N MET A 356 -12.17 -1.59 -2.81
CA MET A 356 -12.12 -3.02 -3.12
C MET A 356 -10.74 -3.42 -3.60
N GLY A 357 -10.32 -4.66 -3.32
CA GLY A 357 -9.11 -5.24 -3.92
C GLY A 357 -9.30 -5.57 -5.41
N LEU A 358 -8.23 -6.03 -6.06
CA LEU A 358 -8.16 -6.34 -7.50
C LEU A 358 -9.34 -7.16 -8.06
N ALA A 359 -9.88 -8.14 -7.32
CA ALA A 359 -10.83 -9.15 -7.82
C ALA A 359 -12.22 -9.10 -7.15
N GLY A 360 -13.21 -9.67 -7.82
CA GLY A 360 -14.63 -9.66 -7.39
C GLY A 360 -15.40 -8.44 -7.89
N LYS A 361 -16.73 -8.52 -7.93
CA LYS A 361 -17.62 -7.42 -8.34
C LYS A 361 -18.18 -6.67 -7.12
N PRO A 362 -18.55 -5.38 -7.23
CA PRO A 362 -18.95 -4.59 -6.05
C PRO A 362 -20.20 -5.12 -5.34
N GLU A 363 -21.11 -5.76 -6.05
CA GLU A 363 -22.33 -6.38 -5.50
C GLU A 363 -22.02 -7.60 -4.59
N GLN A 364 -20.75 -8.05 -4.56
CA GLN A 364 -20.23 -9.09 -3.66
C GLN A 364 -19.66 -8.52 -2.35
N PHE A 365 -19.55 -7.18 -2.25
CA PHE A 365 -18.93 -6.47 -1.13
C PHE A 365 -19.83 -5.37 -0.53
N VAL A 366 -20.69 -4.78 -1.35
CA VAL A 366 -21.59 -3.66 -1.05
C VAL A 366 -23.04 -4.15 -1.15
N LYS A 367 -23.90 -3.73 -0.22
CA LYS A 367 -25.32 -4.16 -0.19
C LYS A 367 -26.14 -3.61 -1.36
N ASP A 368 -25.98 -2.32 -1.64
CA ASP A 368 -26.60 -1.63 -2.77
C ASP A 368 -25.57 -0.68 -3.39
N VAL A 369 -25.24 -0.93 -4.65
CA VAL A 369 -24.22 -0.19 -5.42
C VAL A 369 -24.72 1.21 -5.79
N GLU A 370 -25.99 1.35 -6.13
CA GLU A 370 -26.56 2.60 -6.63
C GLU A 370 -26.93 3.53 -5.48
N GLU A 371 -27.44 3.01 -4.34
CA GLU A 371 -27.58 3.81 -3.10
C GLU A 371 -26.23 4.35 -2.64
N THR A 372 -25.17 3.53 -2.71
CA THR A 372 -23.82 3.93 -2.31
C THR A 372 -23.28 5.06 -3.20
N LYS A 373 -23.44 4.94 -4.52
CA LYS A 373 -23.08 6.01 -5.47
C LYS A 373 -23.92 7.27 -5.26
N ALA A 374 -25.24 7.15 -5.10
CA ALA A 374 -26.16 8.27 -4.87
C ALA A 374 -25.87 9.03 -3.56
N ARG A 375 -25.26 8.36 -2.57
CA ARG A 375 -24.78 8.97 -1.32
C ARG A 375 -23.43 9.68 -1.44
N GLY A 376 -22.86 9.78 -2.63
CA GLY A 376 -21.57 10.43 -2.89
C GLY A 376 -20.37 9.63 -2.37
N ILE A 377 -20.44 8.29 -2.44
CA ILE A 377 -19.41 7.39 -1.93
C ILE A 377 -18.81 6.60 -3.10
N SER A 378 -17.56 6.90 -3.45
CA SER A 378 -16.84 6.30 -4.57
C SER A 378 -16.64 4.79 -4.42
N LEU A 379 -16.75 4.05 -5.52
CA LEU A 379 -16.46 2.61 -5.57
C LEU A 379 -15.12 2.38 -6.25
N ILE A 380 -14.03 2.38 -5.47
CA ILE A 380 -12.66 2.33 -6.00
C ILE A 380 -12.15 0.88 -5.97
N ARG A 381 -11.71 0.38 -7.12
CA ARG A 381 -10.86 -0.82 -7.21
C ARG A 381 -9.40 -0.36 -7.19
N ARG A 382 -8.61 -0.84 -6.23
CA ARG A 382 -7.17 -0.50 -6.11
C ARG A 382 -6.28 -1.53 -6.79
N PHE A 383 -5.05 -1.13 -7.11
CA PHE A 383 -4.01 -1.98 -7.69
C PHE A 383 -3.44 -3.07 -6.76
N THR A 384 -3.76 -3.07 -5.46
CA THR A 384 -3.27 -4.03 -4.47
C THR A 384 -4.29 -5.13 -4.13
N GLY A 385 -3.80 -6.27 -3.65
CA GLY A 385 -4.64 -7.40 -3.21
C GLY A 385 -5.34 -7.15 -1.87
N GLY A 386 -5.95 -8.19 -1.29
CA GLY A 386 -6.61 -8.12 0.03
C GLY A 386 -8.09 -7.72 -0.02
N GLY A 387 -8.69 -7.52 1.16
CA GLY A 387 -10.14 -7.32 1.33
C GLY A 387 -10.67 -5.92 1.00
N THR A 388 -11.98 -5.75 1.15
CA THR A 388 -12.67 -4.46 0.98
C THR A 388 -12.66 -3.66 2.29
N VAL A 389 -12.44 -2.35 2.18
CA VAL A 389 -12.44 -1.41 3.32
C VAL A 389 -13.31 -0.19 3.02
N ILE A 390 -13.85 0.45 4.05
CA ILE A 390 -14.33 1.84 3.95
C ILE A 390 -13.15 2.77 4.21
N VAL A 391 -13.09 3.88 3.48
CA VAL A 391 -12.26 5.05 3.79
C VAL A 391 -13.17 6.27 3.84
N ASP A 392 -13.07 7.05 4.91
CA ASP A 392 -13.89 8.23 5.20
C ASP A 392 -13.14 9.22 6.12
N GLU A 393 -13.80 10.29 6.57
CA GLU A 393 -13.27 11.28 7.51
C GLU A 393 -12.89 10.74 8.91
N CYS A 394 -13.07 9.44 9.16
CA CYS A 394 -12.62 8.73 10.36
C CYS A 394 -11.31 7.95 10.13
N SER A 395 -10.70 8.01 8.95
CA SER A 395 -9.64 7.11 8.49
C SER A 395 -8.31 7.82 8.22
N LEU A 396 -7.19 7.24 8.69
CA LEU A 396 -5.83 7.59 8.28
C LEU A 396 -5.28 6.47 7.37
N ASN A 397 -5.00 6.79 6.11
CA ASN A 397 -4.36 5.86 5.20
C ASN A 397 -2.85 6.08 5.21
N THR A 398 -2.08 4.99 5.20
CA THR A 398 -0.62 5.01 5.07
C THR A 398 -0.19 3.99 4.02
N SER A 399 0.77 4.36 3.15
CA SER A 399 1.29 3.51 2.09
C SER A 399 2.81 3.56 2.09
N PHE A 400 3.44 2.42 2.41
CA PHE A 400 4.90 2.25 2.35
C PHE A 400 5.26 1.58 1.01
N ILE A 401 5.89 2.33 0.11
CA ILE A 401 6.30 1.89 -1.23
C ILE A 401 7.83 1.93 -1.30
N ALA A 402 8.49 0.83 -1.61
CA ALA A 402 9.95 0.79 -1.68
C ALA A 402 10.46 -0.24 -2.68
N SER A 403 11.73 -0.13 -3.04
CA SER A 403 12.40 -1.21 -3.76
C SER A 403 12.49 -2.47 -2.88
N THR A 404 12.62 -3.65 -3.49
CA THR A 404 12.86 -4.92 -2.77
C THR A 404 14.19 -4.94 -2.01
N TRP A 405 15.07 -3.94 -2.18
CA TRP A 405 16.30 -3.79 -1.41
C TRP A 405 16.04 -3.64 0.10
N PHE A 406 14.93 -3.02 0.50
CA PHE A 406 14.54 -2.87 1.92
C PHE A 406 13.99 -4.16 2.56
N ALA A 407 13.70 -5.17 1.74
CA ALA A 407 12.98 -6.38 2.13
C ALA A 407 13.52 -7.65 1.45
N LYS A 408 14.83 -7.72 1.17
CA LYS A 408 15.48 -8.76 0.33
C LYS A 408 15.16 -10.20 0.76
N ASP A 409 15.13 -10.45 2.07
CA ASP A 409 14.91 -11.77 2.67
C ASP A 409 13.43 -12.04 3.00
N VAL A 410 12.52 -11.14 2.63
CA VAL A 410 11.09 -11.21 2.95
C VAL A 410 10.32 -11.81 1.79
N ALA A 411 9.56 -12.86 2.05
CA ALA A 411 8.67 -13.43 1.03
C ALA A 411 7.52 -12.45 0.70
N PRO A 412 6.98 -12.45 -0.53
CA PRO A 412 5.89 -11.54 -0.94
C PRO A 412 4.63 -11.62 -0.06
N THR A 413 4.41 -12.76 0.60
CA THR A 413 3.35 -13.01 1.58
C THR A 413 3.55 -12.24 2.89
N ASP A 414 4.79 -12.06 3.31
CA ASP A 414 5.17 -11.62 4.65
C ASP A 414 5.50 -10.13 4.74
N ILE A 415 5.34 -9.39 3.63
CA ILE A 415 5.47 -7.92 3.58
C ILE A 415 4.60 -7.24 4.65
N CYS A 416 3.37 -7.69 4.87
CA CYS A 416 2.49 -7.21 5.96
C CYS A 416 3.07 -7.44 7.36
N ARG A 417 3.79 -8.55 7.61
CA ARG A 417 4.50 -8.76 8.88
C ARG A 417 5.74 -7.87 8.95
N TRP A 418 6.47 -7.70 7.85
CA TRP A 418 7.61 -6.80 7.79
C TRP A 418 7.21 -5.35 8.07
N SER A 419 6.09 -4.85 7.53
CA SER A 419 5.60 -3.50 7.84
C SER A 419 5.16 -3.36 9.29
N TYR A 420 4.47 -4.37 9.85
CA TYR A 420 4.20 -4.43 11.29
C TYR A 420 5.49 -4.33 12.12
N GLU A 421 6.48 -5.18 11.88
CA GLU A 421 7.70 -5.24 12.70
C GLU A 421 8.64 -4.04 12.48
N LYS A 422 8.84 -3.61 11.23
CA LYS A 422 9.91 -2.68 10.85
C LYS A 422 9.44 -1.23 10.70
N VAL A 423 8.16 -1.00 10.43
CA VAL A 423 7.57 0.35 10.33
C VAL A 423 6.77 0.68 11.59
N PHE A 424 5.70 -0.08 11.86
CA PHE A 424 4.73 0.32 12.89
C PHE A 424 5.22 0.05 14.32
N LEU A 425 5.65 -1.17 14.65
CA LEU A 425 6.15 -1.50 15.98
C LEU A 425 7.43 -0.72 16.33
N LYS A 426 8.35 -0.58 15.37
CA LYS A 426 9.59 0.22 15.54
C LYS A 426 9.36 1.72 15.74
N SER A 427 8.21 2.27 15.34
CA SER A 427 7.90 3.69 15.58
C SER A 427 7.82 4.06 17.07
N GLY A 428 7.58 3.08 17.95
CA GLY A 428 7.37 3.32 19.38
C GLY A 428 6.10 4.12 19.70
N ILE A 429 5.11 4.10 18.79
CA ILE A 429 3.79 4.75 18.96
C ILE A 429 2.74 3.77 19.50
N PHE A 430 2.96 2.47 19.33
CA PHE A 430 2.00 1.42 19.66
C PHE A 430 2.37 0.70 20.97
N ASN A 431 1.35 0.33 21.75
CA ASN A 431 1.49 -0.38 23.02
C ASN A 431 1.73 -1.90 22.83
N ASP A 432 2.02 -2.63 23.92
CA ASP A 432 2.27 -4.07 23.91
C ASP A 432 1.06 -4.92 23.44
N ARG A 433 -0.14 -4.31 23.39
CA ARG A 433 -1.39 -4.96 22.98
C ARG A 433 -1.58 -4.93 21.46
N PHE A 434 -0.87 -4.06 20.76
CA PHE A 434 -0.79 -4.07 19.29
C PHE A 434 0.01 -5.30 18.85
N VAL A 435 -0.65 -6.24 18.17
CA VAL A 435 -0.05 -7.50 17.72
C VAL A 435 -0.50 -7.87 16.31
N PHE A 436 0.26 -8.77 15.67
CA PHE A 436 0.00 -9.27 14.32
C PHE A 436 -0.66 -10.65 14.37
N VAL A 437 -1.85 -10.81 13.80
CA VAL A 437 -2.63 -12.07 13.79
C VAL A 437 -3.21 -12.31 12.39
N GLU A 438 -2.94 -13.46 11.79
CA GLU A 438 -3.52 -13.90 10.49
C GLU A 438 -3.36 -12.93 9.30
N GLY A 439 -2.40 -11.99 9.35
CA GLY A 439 -2.21 -10.94 8.33
C GLY A 439 -2.84 -9.59 8.67
N ASP A 440 -3.58 -9.52 9.77
CA ASP A 440 -4.24 -8.32 10.28
C ASP A 440 -3.49 -7.74 11.49
N TYR A 441 -3.57 -6.42 11.63
CA TYR A 441 -3.11 -5.73 12.84
C TYR A 441 -4.27 -5.66 13.83
N VAL A 442 -4.03 -6.13 15.05
CA VAL A 442 -5.07 -6.28 16.09
C VAL A 442 -4.62 -5.70 17.42
N VAL A 443 -5.60 -5.32 18.25
CA VAL A 443 -5.40 -5.11 19.69
C VAL A 443 -5.84 -6.37 20.44
N LYS A 444 -4.98 -6.90 21.32
CA LYS A 444 -5.32 -7.97 22.27
C LYS A 444 -6.00 -7.37 23.50
N LYS A 445 -7.10 -7.98 23.97
CA LYS A 445 -7.80 -7.58 25.19
C LYS A 445 -7.97 -8.81 26.08
N GLN A 446 -7.59 -8.73 27.35
CA GLN A 446 -7.89 -9.81 28.28
C GLN A 446 -9.41 -9.88 28.50
N ASN A 447 -9.97 -11.08 28.47
CA ASN A 447 -11.35 -11.28 28.89
C ASN A 447 -11.41 -11.15 30.42
N HIS A 448 -11.96 -10.05 30.93
CA HIS A 448 -12.27 -9.94 32.35
C HIS A 448 -13.35 -10.96 32.72
N THR A 449 -12.96 -12.08 33.30
CA THR A 449 -13.87 -12.98 34.01
C THR A 449 -14.51 -12.20 35.15
N GLY A 450 -15.83 -12.04 35.10
CA GLY A 450 -16.58 -11.30 36.12
C GLY A 450 -16.57 -12.00 37.47
N ASP A 451 -16.55 -11.17 38.51
CA ASP A 451 -16.57 -11.49 39.94
C ASP A 451 -15.31 -12.16 40.52
N SER A 452 -14.93 -11.70 41.70
CA SER A 452 -13.66 -12.00 42.35
C SER A 452 -13.85 -12.91 43.57
N THR A 453 -14.07 -14.21 43.35
CA THR A 453 -13.79 -15.25 44.36
C THR A 453 -13.36 -16.58 43.73
N ALA A 454 -12.55 -17.33 44.50
CA ALA A 454 -12.06 -18.69 44.27
C ALA A 454 -10.97 -18.93 43.19
N ASN A 455 -10.01 -19.77 43.61
CA ASN A 455 -9.08 -20.60 42.85
C ASN A 455 -8.14 -19.96 41.82
N ARG A 456 -6.85 -19.88 42.21
CA ARG A 456 -5.74 -20.05 41.27
C ARG A 456 -5.80 -21.46 40.69
N ASN A 457 -5.87 -21.60 39.37
CA ASN A 457 -5.65 -22.90 38.71
C ASN A 457 -4.15 -23.12 38.50
N ASP A 458 -3.63 -24.25 38.96
CA ASP A 458 -2.19 -24.57 39.03
C ASP A 458 -1.65 -25.16 37.71
N ASP A 459 -2.07 -24.59 36.56
CA ASP A 459 -1.77 -25.11 35.21
C ASP A 459 -1.18 -24.04 34.26
N GLY A 460 -0.93 -22.83 34.74
CA GLY A 460 -0.17 -21.80 34.01
C GLY A 460 -0.81 -21.26 32.71
N THR A 461 -2.04 -21.67 32.38
CA THR A 461 -2.76 -21.20 31.19
C THR A 461 -3.14 -19.73 31.33
N GLU A 462 -2.58 -18.86 30.47
CA GLU A 462 -2.97 -17.46 30.38
C GLU A 462 -4.47 -17.33 30.06
N GLY A 463 -5.15 -16.35 30.67
CA GLY A 463 -6.57 -16.11 30.45
C GLY A 463 -6.87 -15.75 28.99
N GLU A 464 -7.99 -16.23 28.46
CA GLU A 464 -8.31 -16.11 27.03
C GLU A 464 -8.33 -14.64 26.58
N TYR A 465 -7.55 -14.33 25.55
CA TYR A 465 -7.52 -13.00 24.92
C TYR A 465 -8.55 -12.90 23.79
N SER A 466 -9.29 -11.79 23.75
CA SER A 466 -10.11 -11.39 22.60
C SER A 466 -9.37 -10.39 21.71
N TYR A 467 -9.09 -10.80 20.48
CA TYR A 467 -8.43 -9.96 19.47
C TYR A 467 -9.45 -9.14 18.67
N HIS A 468 -9.12 -7.88 18.40
CA HIS A 468 -9.95 -6.97 17.61
C HIS A 468 -9.12 -6.25 16.55
N LYS A 469 -9.62 -6.14 15.32
CA LYS A 469 -8.88 -5.56 14.19
C LYS A 469 -8.82 -4.04 14.28
N VAL A 470 -7.61 -3.48 14.20
CA VAL A 470 -7.33 -2.03 14.31
C VAL A 470 -6.72 -1.43 13.04
N ALA A 471 -6.54 -2.22 11.98
CA ALA A 471 -6.19 -1.69 10.66
C ALA A 471 -6.65 -2.60 9.51
N GLY A 472 -6.92 -2.00 8.34
CA GLY A 472 -7.15 -2.71 7.08
C GLY A 472 -5.86 -2.77 6.24
N ASN A 473 -5.29 -3.97 6.07
CA ASN A 473 -4.03 -4.17 5.36
C ASN A 473 -4.24 -4.59 3.89
N SER A 474 -3.35 -4.15 3.00
CA SER A 474 -3.24 -4.64 1.62
C SER A 474 -1.82 -4.49 1.09
N GLN A 475 -1.42 -5.33 0.12
CA GLN A 475 -0.07 -5.29 -0.43
C GLN A 475 -0.04 -5.67 -1.92
N ALA A 476 1.03 -5.25 -2.61
CA ALA A 476 1.45 -5.76 -3.91
C ALA A 476 2.98 -5.87 -3.94
N PHE A 477 3.50 -6.80 -4.74
CA PHE A 477 4.92 -7.12 -4.80
C PHE A 477 5.30 -7.51 -6.23
N ASN A 478 6.42 -7.02 -6.71
CA ASN A 478 7.09 -7.47 -7.93
C ASN A 478 8.59 -7.69 -7.65
N ALA A 479 9.35 -8.19 -8.62
CA ALA A 479 10.76 -8.54 -8.42
C ALA A 479 11.65 -7.39 -7.91
N LYS A 480 11.30 -6.13 -8.19
CA LYS A 480 12.11 -4.94 -7.88
C LYS A 480 11.49 -3.98 -6.86
N ALA A 481 10.17 -4.01 -6.66
CA ALA A 481 9.48 -3.14 -5.70
C ALA A 481 8.32 -3.84 -4.98
N PHE A 482 7.99 -3.33 -3.80
CA PHE A 482 6.81 -3.72 -3.04
C PHE A 482 6.05 -2.49 -2.56
N VAL A 483 4.80 -2.72 -2.18
CA VAL A 483 3.97 -1.74 -1.50
C VAL A 483 3.12 -2.41 -0.42
N HIS A 484 2.97 -1.74 0.72
CA HIS A 484 2.01 -2.09 1.76
C HIS A 484 1.15 -0.87 2.11
N HIS A 485 -0.18 -0.98 1.96
CA HIS A 485 -1.13 0.02 2.46
C HIS A 485 -1.76 -0.46 3.77
N THR A 486 -1.86 0.45 4.74
CA THR A 486 -2.56 0.26 6.01
C THR A 486 -3.58 1.38 6.19
N VAL A 487 -4.86 1.02 6.33
CA VAL A 487 -5.96 1.92 6.70
C VAL A 487 -6.21 1.83 8.20
N PHE A 488 -5.89 2.87 8.96
CA PHE A 488 -6.17 2.96 10.39
C PHE A 488 -7.48 3.71 10.64
N PRO A 489 -8.54 3.07 11.18
CA PRO A 489 -9.72 3.78 11.65
C PRO A 489 -9.40 4.51 12.96
N TRP A 490 -9.38 5.84 12.92
CA TRP A 490 -9.36 6.68 14.11
C TRP A 490 -10.70 6.60 14.87
N ASN A 491 -11.80 6.51 14.13
CA ASN A 491 -13.11 6.11 14.65
C ASN A 491 -13.70 5.00 13.77
N ILE A 492 -14.58 4.16 14.33
CA ILE A 492 -15.31 3.16 13.54
C ILE A 492 -16.44 3.85 12.77
N SER A 493 -16.27 3.97 11.46
CA SER A 493 -17.28 4.57 10.58
C SER A 493 -18.60 3.78 10.59
N PRO A 494 -19.76 4.42 10.85
CA PRO A 494 -21.07 3.77 10.72
C PRO A 494 -21.33 3.21 9.31
N LEU A 495 -20.68 3.79 8.29
CA LEU A 495 -20.77 3.36 6.89
C LEU A 495 -20.35 1.90 6.72
N ILE A 496 -19.44 1.37 7.55
CA ILE A 496 -18.97 -0.02 7.47
C ILE A 496 -20.14 -1.00 7.66
N SER A 497 -21.00 -0.79 8.67
CA SER A 497 -22.16 -1.66 8.92
C SER A 497 -23.38 -1.29 8.06
N GLN A 498 -23.47 -0.06 7.56
CA GLN A 498 -24.52 0.36 6.64
C GLN A 498 -24.31 -0.21 5.23
N ILE A 499 -23.11 -0.10 4.67
CA ILE A 499 -22.81 -0.29 3.25
C ILE A 499 -22.23 -1.67 2.96
N LEU A 500 -21.31 -2.19 3.78
CA LEU A 500 -20.63 -3.44 3.48
C LEU A 500 -21.48 -4.67 3.83
N LEU A 501 -21.39 -5.67 2.97
CA LEU A 501 -21.80 -7.05 3.26
C LEU A 501 -20.87 -7.67 4.31
N GLN A 502 -21.30 -8.79 4.93
CA GLN A 502 -20.36 -9.61 5.71
C GLN A 502 -19.40 -10.34 4.75
N PRO A 503 -18.10 -10.42 5.05
CA PRO A 503 -17.12 -10.95 4.11
C PRO A 503 -17.23 -12.48 4.03
N SER A 504 -17.31 -13.03 2.81
CA SER A 504 -17.40 -14.48 2.58
C SER A 504 -16.12 -15.26 2.96
N LYS A 505 -15.04 -14.54 3.25
CA LYS A 505 -13.80 -15.06 3.84
C LYS A 505 -13.36 -14.09 4.96
N ALA A 506 -13.09 -14.64 6.13
CA ALA A 506 -12.63 -13.91 7.30
C ALA A 506 -11.54 -14.71 8.03
N PRO A 507 -10.68 -14.07 8.83
CA PRO A 507 -9.75 -14.78 9.71
C PRO A 507 -10.52 -15.50 10.84
N ASP A 508 -9.97 -16.60 11.35
CA ASP A 508 -10.64 -17.47 12.31
C ASP A 508 -10.92 -16.74 13.64
N TYR A 509 -10.01 -15.87 14.07
CA TYR A 509 -10.21 -15.03 15.27
C TYR A 509 -11.41 -14.05 15.16
N ARG A 510 -12.02 -13.85 13.97
CA ARG A 510 -13.27 -13.09 13.85
C ARG A 510 -14.41 -13.77 14.61
N ARG A 511 -14.45 -15.11 14.67
CA ARG A 511 -15.50 -15.91 15.34
C ARG A 511 -16.93 -15.47 14.96
N GLY A 512 -17.16 -15.20 13.66
CA GLY A 512 -18.47 -14.79 13.13
C GLY A 512 -18.96 -13.38 13.49
N ARG A 513 -18.21 -12.60 14.28
CA ARG A 513 -18.60 -11.23 14.71
C ARG A 513 -18.96 -10.31 13.54
N HIS A 514 -19.92 -9.40 13.76
CA HIS A 514 -20.20 -8.31 12.83
C HIS A 514 -19.09 -7.26 12.84
N HIS A 515 -19.09 -6.37 11.85
CA HIS A 515 -17.99 -5.42 11.63
C HIS A 515 -17.72 -4.52 12.83
N THR A 516 -18.77 -4.03 13.50
CA THR A 516 -18.70 -3.19 14.71
C THR A 516 -18.19 -3.91 15.96
N ASP A 517 -18.25 -5.24 15.99
CA ASP A 517 -17.78 -6.05 17.13
C ASP A 517 -16.39 -6.63 16.90
N PHE A 518 -15.98 -6.66 15.63
CA PHE A 518 -14.68 -7.12 15.16
C PHE A 518 -13.64 -5.98 15.06
N MET A 519 -14.05 -4.80 14.58
CA MET A 519 -13.19 -3.63 14.43
C MET A 519 -13.13 -2.80 15.73
N ARG A 520 -11.96 -2.21 16.00
CA ARG A 520 -11.75 -1.19 17.04
C ARG A 520 -10.93 -0.02 16.49
N SER A 521 -10.96 1.11 17.19
CA SER A 521 -10.11 2.25 16.82
C SER A 521 -8.64 1.90 17.00
N VAL A 522 -7.79 2.50 16.17
CA VAL A 522 -6.34 2.48 16.36
C VAL A 522 -5.92 3.02 17.73
N THR A 523 -6.72 3.90 18.36
CA THR A 523 -6.41 4.49 19.69
C THR A 523 -6.25 3.45 20.80
N GLU A 524 -6.97 2.31 20.75
CA GLU A 524 -6.76 1.22 21.72
C GLU A 524 -5.38 0.55 21.57
N ALA A 525 -4.74 0.67 20.41
CA ALA A 525 -3.41 0.13 20.13
C ALA A 525 -2.27 1.15 20.35
N LEU A 526 -2.56 2.42 20.62
CA LEU A 526 -1.55 3.44 20.88
C LEU A 526 -0.99 3.34 22.31
N ASP A 527 0.27 3.72 22.48
CA ASP A 527 0.88 3.95 23.79
C ASP A 527 0.25 5.22 24.43
N PRO A 528 -0.43 5.11 25.60
CA PRO A 528 -1.08 6.24 26.24
C PRO A 528 -0.08 7.31 26.71
N ASP A 529 1.17 6.94 27.02
CA ASP A 529 2.20 7.87 27.48
C ASP A 529 2.69 8.78 26.34
N GLN A 530 2.39 8.43 25.07
CA GLN A 530 2.57 9.34 23.94
C GLN A 530 1.52 10.47 23.88
N GLY A 531 0.44 10.41 24.67
CA GLY A 531 -0.57 11.48 24.76
C GLY A 531 -1.26 11.83 23.44
N ILE A 532 -1.42 10.87 22.52
CA ILE A 532 -1.96 11.12 21.16
C ILE A 532 -3.49 11.22 21.23
N SER A 533 -4.00 12.43 21.10
CA SER A 533 -5.42 12.78 21.29
C SER A 533 -6.18 12.99 19.98
N SER A 534 -5.48 13.26 18.88
CA SER A 534 -6.10 13.52 17.56
C SER A 534 -5.45 12.74 16.40
N ILE A 535 -6.23 12.55 15.33
CA ILE A 535 -5.78 11.91 14.08
C ILE A 535 -4.60 12.68 13.43
N THR A 536 -4.52 14.00 13.63
CA THR A 536 -3.43 14.84 13.14
C THR A 536 -2.15 14.62 13.96
N GLU A 537 -2.24 14.56 15.30
CA GLU A 537 -1.09 14.21 16.15
C GLU A 537 -0.57 12.79 15.85
N PHE A 538 -1.46 11.85 15.53
CA PHE A 538 -1.10 10.49 15.12
C PHE A 538 -0.34 10.47 13.80
N GLU A 539 -0.84 11.19 12.78
CA GLU A 539 -0.17 11.41 11.50
C GLU A 539 1.22 12.04 11.66
N GLU A 540 1.32 13.17 12.36
CA GLU A 540 2.57 13.91 12.55
C GLU A 540 3.62 13.06 13.29
N LYS A 541 3.24 12.41 14.40
CA LYS A 541 4.13 11.52 15.14
C LYS A 541 4.52 10.30 14.32
N LEU A 542 3.60 9.69 13.57
CA LEU A 542 3.90 8.52 12.75
C LEU A 542 4.88 8.86 11.63
N CYS A 543 4.68 9.97 10.92
CA CYS A 543 5.63 10.49 9.92
C CYS A 543 7.01 10.76 10.54
N GLY A 544 7.07 11.48 11.66
CA GLY A 544 8.34 11.80 12.33
C GLY A 544 9.09 10.57 12.84
N LYS A 545 8.39 9.63 13.49
CA LYS A 545 8.99 8.39 14.01
C LYS A 545 9.42 7.44 12.90
N VAL A 546 8.62 7.25 11.84
CA VAL A 546 9.00 6.42 10.69
C VAL A 546 10.18 7.03 9.93
N GLY A 547 10.17 8.36 9.68
CA GLY A 547 11.31 9.06 9.08
C GLY A 547 12.59 8.89 9.90
N THR A 548 12.50 8.99 11.23
CA THR A 548 13.63 8.71 12.13
C THR A 548 14.08 7.24 12.08
N THR A 549 13.13 6.29 12.03
CA THR A 549 13.40 4.85 12.01
C THR A 549 14.19 4.40 10.77
N PHE A 550 13.90 5.00 9.62
CA PHE A 550 14.54 4.67 8.33
C PHE A 550 15.62 5.69 7.90
N GLY A 551 15.82 6.79 8.62
CA GLY A 551 16.70 7.89 8.19
C GLY A 551 18.16 7.51 7.96
N SER A 552 18.67 6.45 8.59
CA SER A 552 20.02 5.91 8.35
C SER A 552 20.12 4.92 7.18
N MET A 553 18.99 4.57 6.56
CA MET A 553 18.88 3.71 5.38
C MET A 553 18.51 4.48 4.10
N LEU A 554 18.14 5.76 4.22
CA LEU A 554 17.69 6.64 3.14
C LEU A 554 18.78 7.68 2.86
N ASP A 555 19.03 8.01 1.59
CA ASP A 555 20.07 9.00 1.25
C ASP A 555 19.64 10.45 1.61
N ARG A 556 18.34 10.76 1.60
CA ARG A 556 17.72 11.97 2.22
C ARG A 556 16.33 11.60 2.77
N VAL A 557 15.88 12.27 3.83
CA VAL A 557 14.47 12.29 4.25
C VAL A 557 13.84 13.59 3.76
N VAL A 558 12.68 13.52 3.11
CA VAL A 558 11.97 14.68 2.54
C VAL A 558 10.48 14.57 2.85
N HIS A 559 9.88 15.62 3.40
CA HIS A 559 8.44 15.69 3.66
C HIS A 559 7.71 16.19 2.41
N ILE A 560 6.92 15.32 1.77
CA ILE A 560 6.09 15.71 0.62
C ILE A 560 4.70 16.10 1.11
N SER A 561 4.29 17.33 0.80
CA SER A 561 2.92 17.82 0.96
C SER A 561 2.29 18.08 -0.43
N VAL A 562 0.97 17.88 -0.54
CA VAL A 562 0.22 18.21 -1.76
C VAL A 562 -0.80 19.30 -1.43
N SER A 563 -0.76 20.40 -2.17
CA SER A 563 -1.65 21.55 -1.96
C SER A 563 -2.38 21.94 -3.23
N LYS A 564 -3.60 22.46 -3.07
CA LYS A 564 -4.37 23.14 -4.13
C LYS A 564 -3.97 24.60 -4.33
N SER A 565 -2.98 25.11 -3.59
CA SER A 565 -2.42 26.45 -3.76
C SER A 565 -1.28 26.45 -4.77
N GLU A 566 -1.31 27.37 -5.73
CA GLU A 566 -0.32 27.54 -6.81
C GLU A 566 1.02 28.15 -6.34
N THR A 567 1.55 27.68 -5.21
CA THR A 567 2.94 27.95 -4.79
C THR A 567 3.86 27.00 -5.55
N GLN A 568 4.19 27.39 -6.78
CA GLN A 568 5.12 26.68 -7.66
C GLN A 568 6.56 26.83 -7.15
N ASN A 569 6.92 26.01 -6.16
CA ASN A 569 8.33 25.81 -5.84
C ASN A 569 8.98 25.00 -6.96
N ASP A 570 10.16 25.41 -7.43
CA ASP A 570 11.00 24.54 -8.24
C ASP A 570 11.36 23.29 -7.41
N ILE A 571 11.44 22.13 -8.06
CA ILE A 571 11.84 20.87 -7.41
C ILE A 571 13.27 21.03 -6.86
N CYS A 572 14.12 21.80 -7.55
CA CYS A 572 15.47 22.14 -7.09
C CYS A 572 15.46 22.91 -5.76
N ASP A 573 14.76 24.04 -5.67
CA ASP A 573 14.66 24.85 -4.43
C ASP A 573 14.01 24.07 -3.29
N ALA A 574 13.02 23.22 -3.61
CA ALA A 574 12.30 22.43 -2.63
C ALA A 574 13.15 21.32 -1.98
N LEU A 575 14.12 20.75 -2.70
CA LEU A 575 14.98 19.66 -2.23
C LEU A 575 15.86 20.09 -1.03
N ASP A 576 16.32 21.33 -0.98
CA ASP A 576 17.18 21.82 0.11
C ASP A 576 16.41 22.20 1.38
N SER A 577 15.14 22.55 1.25
CA SER A 577 14.26 22.80 2.41
C SER A 577 13.84 21.52 3.17
N HIS A 578 14.20 20.34 2.66
CA HIS A 578 13.66 19.03 3.07
C HIS A 578 12.11 18.92 3.00
N LYS A 579 11.44 19.85 2.32
CA LYS A 579 9.98 19.88 2.15
C LYS A 579 9.58 20.19 0.70
N ILE A 580 8.94 19.23 0.04
CA ILE A 580 8.44 19.41 -1.33
C ILE A 580 6.92 19.66 -1.31
N CYS A 581 6.48 20.67 -2.05
CA CYS A 581 5.08 20.85 -2.41
C CYS A 581 4.89 20.31 -3.84
N LEU A 582 4.08 19.26 -4.02
CA LEU A 582 3.69 18.81 -5.36
C LEU A 582 2.40 19.52 -5.78
N SER A 583 2.37 20.03 -7.02
CA SER A 583 1.15 20.55 -7.64
C SER A 583 0.21 19.41 -8.05
N GLU A 584 -1.10 19.68 -8.17
CA GLU A 584 -2.02 18.71 -8.79
C GLU A 584 -1.60 18.38 -10.23
N GLU A 585 -1.06 19.34 -10.99
CA GLU A 585 -0.61 19.12 -12.37
C GLU A 585 0.51 18.08 -12.47
N PHE A 586 1.53 18.14 -11.60
CA PHE A 586 2.60 17.13 -11.56
C PHE A 586 2.05 15.73 -11.28
N ILE A 587 1.05 15.64 -10.40
CA ILE A 587 0.43 14.36 -10.01
C ILE A 587 -0.41 13.79 -11.17
N GLU A 588 -1.17 14.62 -11.87
CA GLU A 588 -1.90 14.22 -13.09
C GLU A 588 -0.95 13.81 -14.22
N GLN A 589 0.12 14.57 -14.46
CA GLN A 589 1.18 14.22 -15.43
C GLN A 589 1.83 12.86 -15.08
N ALA A 590 2.13 12.62 -13.79
CA ALA A 590 2.69 11.36 -13.33
C ALA A 590 1.72 10.18 -13.52
N ILE A 591 0.44 10.35 -13.16
CA ILE A 591 -0.62 9.35 -13.37
C ILE A 591 -0.80 9.05 -14.87
N ALA A 592 -0.74 10.06 -15.74
CA ALA A 592 -0.85 9.89 -17.19
C ALA A 592 0.28 9.01 -17.80
N THR A 593 1.40 8.79 -17.10
CA THR A 593 2.44 7.84 -17.54
C THR A 593 2.08 6.36 -17.34
N LEU A 594 0.94 6.07 -16.69
CA LEU A 594 0.35 4.73 -16.59
C LEU A 594 -0.58 4.50 -17.81
N PRO A 595 -0.19 3.69 -18.81
CA PRO A 595 -1.00 3.48 -20.02
C PRO A 595 -2.32 2.74 -19.75
N SER A 596 -2.43 2.09 -18.58
CA SER A 596 -3.68 1.70 -17.94
C SER A 596 -3.39 1.56 -16.45
N PRO A 597 -3.91 2.46 -15.59
CA PRO A 597 -3.96 2.23 -14.16
C PRO A 597 -4.78 0.96 -13.87
N ALA A 598 -4.30 0.12 -12.96
CA ALA A 598 -5.10 -0.93 -12.35
C ALA A 598 -6.09 -0.35 -11.32
N THR A 599 -5.74 0.81 -10.76
CA THR A 599 -6.57 1.61 -9.87
C THR A 599 -7.60 2.43 -10.66
N LYS A 600 -8.88 2.16 -10.43
CA LYS A 600 -9.99 2.85 -11.09
C LYS A 600 -11.26 2.86 -10.26
N GLU A 601 -12.12 3.83 -10.52
CA GLU A 601 -13.49 3.85 -10.05
C GLU A 601 -14.37 2.88 -10.88
N TYR A 602 -15.57 2.56 -10.37
CA TYR A 602 -16.56 1.63 -10.94
C TYR A 602 -17.96 2.25 -10.88
#